data_AF-A0A7S3A2W5-F1
#
_entry.id   AF-A0A7S3A2W5-F1
#
_cell.length_a   1.000
_cell.length_b   1.000
_cell.length_c   1.000
_cell.angle_alpha   90.00
_cell.angle_beta   90.00
_cell.angle_gamma   90.00
#
_symmetry.space_group_name_H-M   'P 1'
#
loop_
_entity.id
_entity.type
_entity.pdbx_description
1 polymer ?
#
loop_
_entity_poly.entity_id
_entity_poly.type
_entity_poly.pdbx_seq_one_letter_code
_entity_poly.pdbx_strand_id
1 'polypeptide(L)'
;MGVIRECGGKMHMTEGKEQDALTDFYEAFKNYDEAGNPRRIQCLKYLVLANMLSDSPINPFDNPEAKPYTDNPEIVAMTSLNEAYRNKEVNELERILAENQESMTKDAFIMAHVQQLLTQARSGGLLRFVQSYSRVSIPIVAKKLNIPEVEIEALLVKLILDRKINGYIDQIQRTLELQEVDDSEASVKALENWTSSLLSFEKTVSRKMA
;
A
#
# COMPACT_ATOMS: atom_id res chain seq x y z
N MET A 1 13.01 21.04 -19.23
CA MET A 1 11.75 20.85 -18.49
C MET A 1 11.79 19.70 -17.48
N GLY A 2 12.62 18.66 -17.68
CA GLY A 2 12.69 17.49 -16.77
C GLY A 2 12.97 17.76 -15.29
N VAL A 3 13.83 18.74 -14.95
CA VAL A 3 14.14 19.09 -13.55
C VAL A 3 12.91 19.60 -12.79
N ILE A 4 12.05 20.39 -13.45
CA ILE A 4 10.85 20.95 -12.83
C ILE A 4 9.88 19.83 -12.48
N ARG A 5 9.68 18.89 -13.40
CA ARG A 5 8.82 17.72 -13.18
C ARG A 5 9.38 16.74 -12.18
N GLU A 6 10.70 16.53 -12.14
CA GLU A 6 11.35 15.73 -11.09
C GLU A 6 11.09 16.32 -9.70
N CYS A 7 11.23 17.64 -9.54
CA CYS A 7 10.90 18.34 -8.29
C CYS A 7 9.39 18.25 -7.97
N GLY A 8 8.53 18.38 -8.98
CA GLY A 8 7.08 18.18 -8.84
C GLY A 8 6.72 16.79 -8.32
N GLY A 9 7.32 15.74 -8.90
CA GLY A 9 7.14 14.36 -8.45
C GLY A 9 7.60 14.13 -7.01
N LYS A 10 8.75 14.71 -6.61
CA LYS A 10 9.24 14.62 -5.22
C LYS A 10 8.29 15.32 -4.23
N MET A 11 7.72 16.45 -4.63
CA MET A 11 6.72 17.17 -3.84
C MET A 11 5.44 16.34 -3.69
N HIS A 12 4.88 15.83 -4.79
CA HIS A 12 3.67 15.01 -4.78
C HIS A 12 3.82 13.73 -3.93
N MET A 13 4.99 13.08 -3.96
CA MET A 13 5.28 11.95 -3.07
C MET A 13 5.24 12.32 -1.59
N THR A 14 5.78 13.49 -1.24
CA THR A 14 5.79 13.97 0.15
C THR A 14 4.38 14.35 0.61
N GLU A 15 3.51 14.77 -0.31
CA GLU A 15 2.09 15.08 -0.05
C GLU A 15 1.18 13.83 -0.02
N GLY A 16 1.70 12.63 -0.31
CA GLY A 16 0.89 11.41 -0.42
C GLY A 16 -0.02 11.38 -1.66
N LYS A 17 0.39 12.05 -2.74
CA LYS A 17 -0.25 12.01 -4.06
C LYS A 17 0.60 11.18 -5.03
N GLU A 18 0.64 9.87 -4.80
CA GLU A 18 1.58 9.00 -5.52
C GLU A 18 1.25 8.86 -7.01
N GLN A 19 -0.02 8.96 -7.40
CA GLN A 19 -0.47 8.91 -8.81
C GLN A 19 -0.01 10.13 -9.62
N ASP A 20 -0.12 11.33 -9.03
CA ASP A 20 0.35 12.57 -9.66
C ASP A 20 1.88 12.56 -9.76
N ALA A 21 2.55 12.08 -8.71
CA ALA A 21 3.99 11.90 -8.70
C ALA A 21 4.47 10.94 -9.78
N LEU A 22 3.78 9.81 -9.97
CA LEU A 22 4.09 8.82 -11.00
C LEU A 22 4.06 9.46 -12.40
N THR A 23 3.04 10.27 -12.67
CA THR A 23 2.90 10.99 -13.95
C THR A 23 4.04 11.98 -14.16
N ASP A 24 4.37 12.77 -13.13
CA ASP A 24 5.46 13.75 -13.20
C ASP A 24 6.83 13.10 -13.37
N PHE A 25 7.12 12.00 -12.67
CA PHE A 25 8.37 11.26 -12.83
C PHE A 25 8.48 10.60 -14.21
N TYR A 26 7.37 10.13 -14.77
CA TYR A 26 7.36 9.55 -16.11
C TYR A 26 7.72 10.59 -17.16
N GLU A 27 7.08 11.75 -17.11
CA GLU A 27 7.39 12.86 -18.00
C GLU A 27 8.81 13.40 -17.79
N ALA A 28 9.28 13.46 -16.54
CA ALA A 28 10.66 13.84 -16.24
C ALA A 28 11.66 12.83 -16.85
N PHE A 29 11.40 11.53 -16.71
CA PHE A 29 12.23 10.46 -17.28
C PHE A 29 12.34 10.59 -18.80
N LYS A 30 11.21 10.73 -19.50
CA LYS A 30 11.17 10.91 -20.95
C LYS A 30 12.00 12.12 -21.40
N ASN A 31 11.84 13.26 -20.73
CA ASN A 31 12.62 14.46 -21.01
C ASN A 31 14.14 14.26 -20.79
N TYR A 32 14.53 13.49 -19.77
CA TYR A 32 15.94 13.19 -19.52
C TYR A 32 16.52 12.18 -20.51
N ASP A 33 15.72 11.22 -20.96
CA ASP A 33 16.11 10.24 -21.95
C ASP A 33 16.35 10.88 -23.33
N GLU A 34 15.39 11.70 -23.80
CA GLU A 34 15.49 12.48 -25.05
C GLU A 34 16.70 13.44 -25.03
N ALA A 35 17.05 13.97 -23.86
CA ALA A 35 18.20 14.85 -23.68
C ALA A 35 19.53 14.11 -23.45
N GLY A 36 19.54 12.78 -23.36
CA GLY A 36 20.72 11.98 -23.06
C GLY A 36 21.35 12.26 -21.69
N ASN A 37 20.58 12.76 -20.72
CA ASN A 37 21.09 13.17 -19.42
C ASN A 37 21.31 11.94 -18.52
N PRO A 38 22.47 11.79 -17.84
CA PRO A 38 22.72 10.67 -16.93
C PRO A 38 21.72 10.57 -15.76
N ARG A 39 21.05 11.68 -15.41
CA ARG A 39 19.99 11.69 -14.38
C ARG A 39 18.76 10.84 -14.71
N ARG A 40 18.61 10.38 -15.96
CA ARG A 40 17.51 9.46 -16.34
C ARG A 40 17.47 8.20 -15.48
N ILE A 41 18.63 7.65 -15.09
CA ILE A 41 18.72 6.44 -14.25
C ILE A 41 18.14 6.72 -12.86
N GLN A 42 18.52 7.86 -12.27
CA GLN A 42 18.00 8.29 -10.97
C GLN A 42 16.49 8.56 -11.04
N CYS A 43 16.02 9.23 -12.09
CA CYS A 43 14.60 9.47 -12.30
C CYS A 43 13.80 8.18 -12.48
N LEU A 44 14.38 7.18 -13.16
CA LEU A 44 13.77 5.86 -13.32
C LEU A 44 13.62 5.13 -11.99
N LYS A 45 14.59 5.25 -11.07
CA LYS A 45 14.44 4.73 -9.70
C LYS A 45 13.25 5.37 -8.98
N TYR A 46 13.10 6.69 -9.09
CA TYR A 46 11.96 7.39 -8.48
C TYR A 46 10.63 6.98 -9.09
N LEU A 47 10.59 6.75 -10.40
CA LEU A 47 9.41 6.25 -11.10
C LEU A 47 8.98 4.88 -10.57
N VAL A 48 9.92 3.94 -10.46
CA VAL A 48 9.63 2.58 -9.94
C VAL A 48 9.18 2.67 -8.47
N LEU A 49 9.82 3.51 -7.67
CA LEU A 49 9.41 3.74 -6.28
C LEU A 49 7.99 4.29 -6.16
N ALA A 50 7.66 5.32 -6.93
CA ALA A 50 6.32 5.90 -6.97
C ALA A 50 5.28 4.88 -7.44
N ASN A 51 5.64 4.02 -8.41
CA ASN A 51 4.76 2.97 -8.91
C ASN A 51 4.41 1.94 -7.83
N MET A 52 5.41 1.50 -7.05
CA MET A 52 5.19 0.56 -5.95
C MET A 52 4.33 1.16 -4.84
N LEU A 53 4.60 2.41 -4.43
CA LEU A 53 3.80 3.08 -3.39
C LEU A 53 2.36 3.38 -3.84
N SER A 54 2.15 3.62 -5.13
CA SER A 54 0.84 3.80 -5.75
C SER A 54 0.01 2.52 -5.85
N ASP A 55 0.60 1.36 -5.56
CA ASP A 55 0.02 0.02 -5.79
C ASP A 55 -0.53 -0.14 -7.23
N SER A 56 0.13 0.50 -8.20
CA SER A 56 -0.33 0.50 -9.59
C SER A 56 -0.01 -0.85 -10.25
N PRO A 57 -0.96 -1.46 -10.98
CA PRO A 57 -0.73 -2.73 -11.66
C PRO A 57 0.16 -2.58 -12.92
N ILE A 58 0.41 -1.34 -13.35
CA ILE A 58 1.15 -1.04 -14.57
C ILE A 58 2.64 -1.13 -14.29
N ASN A 59 3.34 -2.01 -15.00
CA ASN A 59 4.78 -2.14 -14.87
C ASN A 59 5.49 -0.96 -15.58
N PRO A 60 6.35 -0.19 -14.88
CA PRO A 60 7.09 0.92 -15.49
C PRO A 60 7.96 0.51 -16.68
N PHE A 61 8.41 -0.76 -16.71
CA PHE A 61 9.30 -1.32 -17.74
C PHE A 61 8.58 -1.88 -18.97
N ASP A 62 7.24 -1.90 -18.98
CA ASP A 62 6.49 -2.26 -20.19
C ASP A 62 6.60 -1.16 -21.25
N ASN A 63 6.97 0.06 -20.85
CA ASN A 63 7.20 1.17 -21.75
C ASN A 63 8.48 0.96 -22.58
N PRO A 64 8.44 1.20 -23.90
CA PRO A 64 9.57 0.98 -24.79
C PRO A 64 10.79 1.84 -24.44
N GLU A 65 10.60 2.99 -23.78
CA GLU A 65 11.66 3.89 -23.34
C GLU A 65 12.39 3.37 -22.09
N ALA A 66 11.72 2.60 -21.23
CA ALA A 66 12.30 2.06 -20.00
C ALA A 66 12.94 0.67 -20.21
N LYS A 67 12.46 -0.08 -21.19
CA LYS A 67 12.92 -1.45 -21.51
C LYS A 67 14.43 -1.59 -21.75
N PRO A 68 15.15 -0.65 -22.40
CA PRO A 68 16.60 -0.76 -22.60
C PRO A 68 17.42 -0.67 -21.31
N TYR A 69 16.82 -0.19 -20.22
CA TYR A 69 17.51 0.06 -18.96
C TYR A 69 17.44 -1.11 -17.99
N THR A 70 16.75 -2.20 -18.34
CA THR A 70 16.58 -3.37 -17.47
C THR A 70 17.90 -4.07 -17.11
N ASP A 71 18.90 -3.99 -17.98
CA ASP A 71 20.20 -4.65 -17.78
C ASP A 71 21.15 -3.84 -16.89
N ASN A 72 20.80 -2.60 -16.55
CA ASN A 72 21.63 -1.76 -15.69
C ASN A 72 21.60 -2.30 -14.25
N PRO A 73 22.75 -2.56 -13.58
CA PRO A 73 22.77 -3.12 -12.22
C PRO A 73 21.94 -2.34 -11.21
N GLU A 74 21.90 -1.00 -11.32
CA GLU A 74 21.10 -0.16 -10.42
C GLU A 74 19.59 -0.28 -10.66
N ILE A 75 19.18 -0.65 -11.87
CA ILE A 75 17.79 -0.85 -12.27
C ILE A 75 17.35 -2.29 -12.02
N VAL A 76 18.23 -3.27 -12.21
CA VAL A 76 17.98 -4.68 -11.85
C VAL A 76 17.53 -4.79 -10.39
N ALA A 77 18.23 -4.11 -9.47
CA ALA A 77 17.84 -4.08 -8.06
C ALA A 77 16.42 -3.53 -7.84
N MET A 78 16.04 -2.46 -8.56
CA MET A 78 14.70 -1.88 -8.49
C MET A 78 13.64 -2.80 -9.10
N THR A 79 13.96 -3.51 -10.18
CA THR A 79 13.06 -4.48 -10.82
C THR A 79 12.81 -5.67 -9.90
N SER A 80 13.86 -6.27 -9.34
CA SER A 80 13.72 -7.36 -8.37
C SER A 80 12.91 -6.94 -7.14
N LEU A 81 13.13 -5.71 -6.66
CA LEU A 81 12.38 -5.16 -5.54
C LEU A 81 10.89 -4.93 -5.89
N ASN A 82 10.60 -4.45 -7.10
CA ASN A 82 9.23 -4.33 -7.60
C ASN A 82 8.54 -5.70 -7.72
N GLU A 83 9.23 -6.72 -8.20
CA GLU A 83 8.70 -8.09 -8.28
C GLU A 83 8.41 -8.67 -6.89
N ALA A 84 9.34 -8.53 -5.94
CA ALA A 84 9.15 -8.96 -4.56
C ALA A 84 7.97 -8.24 -3.89
N TYR A 85 7.82 -6.94 -4.15
CA TYR A 85 6.69 -6.14 -3.67
C TYR A 85 5.35 -6.65 -4.23
N ARG A 86 5.28 -6.90 -5.54
CA ARG A 86 4.06 -7.43 -6.21
C ARG A 86 3.67 -8.81 -5.68
N ASN A 87 4.65 -9.67 -5.42
CA ASN A 87 4.41 -11.00 -4.84
C ASN A 87 4.06 -10.95 -3.34
N LYS A 88 4.14 -9.77 -2.71
CA LYS A 88 3.91 -9.54 -1.27
C LYS A 88 4.85 -10.37 -0.40
N GLU A 89 6.08 -10.58 -0.87
CA GLU A 89 7.11 -11.36 -0.18
C GLU A 89 8.01 -10.43 0.65
N VAL A 90 7.62 -10.21 1.91
CA VAL A 90 8.31 -9.30 2.83
C VAL A 90 9.79 -9.67 3.01
N ASN A 91 10.07 -10.96 3.23
CA ASN A 91 11.44 -11.44 3.48
C ASN A 91 12.37 -11.22 2.29
N GLU A 92 11.84 -11.42 1.08
CA GLU A 92 12.61 -11.21 -0.16
C GLU A 92 12.90 -9.72 -0.36
N LEU A 93 11.91 -8.87 -0.10
CA LEU A 93 12.06 -7.42 -0.18
C LEU A 93 13.10 -6.89 0.82
N GLU A 94 13.09 -7.39 2.05
CA GLU A 94 14.10 -7.05 3.06
C GLU A 94 15.51 -7.52 2.66
N ARG A 95 15.63 -8.72 2.08
CA ARG A 95 16.90 -9.24 1.56
C ARG A 95 17.46 -8.35 0.45
N ILE A 96 16.65 -8.02 -0.55
CA ILE A 96 17.07 -7.20 -1.69
C ILE A 96 17.50 -5.81 -1.21
N LEU A 97 16.77 -5.21 -0.27
CA LEU A 97 17.14 -3.94 0.34
C LEU A 97 18.49 -4.02 1.08
N ALA A 98 18.74 -5.09 1.83
CA ALA A 98 19.99 -5.29 2.55
C ALA A 98 21.19 -5.47 1.59
N GLU A 99 21.02 -6.25 0.52
CA GLU A 99 22.06 -6.51 -0.49
C GLU A 99 22.38 -5.26 -1.32
N ASN A 100 21.39 -4.40 -1.58
CA ASN A 100 21.53 -3.20 -2.43
C ASN A 100 21.64 -1.89 -1.63
N GLN A 101 21.99 -1.98 -0.35
CA GLN A 101 22.11 -0.80 0.53
C GLN A 101 23.01 0.28 -0.05
N GLU A 102 24.15 -0.05 -0.66
CA GLU A 102 25.07 0.98 -1.17
C GLU A 102 24.51 1.82 -2.34
N SER A 103 23.63 1.23 -3.16
CA SER A 103 23.05 1.86 -4.34
C SER A 103 21.73 2.58 -4.04
N MET A 104 21.02 2.15 -3.00
CA MET A 104 19.72 2.72 -2.58
C MET A 104 19.85 3.71 -1.41
N THR A 105 20.78 3.48 -0.48
CA THR A 105 20.97 4.29 0.74
C THR A 105 21.67 5.62 0.47
N LYS A 106 22.39 5.75 -0.65
CA LYS A 106 23.00 7.02 -1.05
C LYS A 106 21.98 8.10 -1.37
N ASP A 107 20.76 7.73 -1.75
CA ASP A 107 19.69 8.68 -2.04
C ASP A 107 18.77 8.84 -0.83
N ALA A 108 18.88 10.01 -0.18
CA ALA A 108 18.07 10.36 0.98
C ALA A 108 16.55 10.34 0.69
N PHE A 109 16.15 10.64 -0.56
CA PHE A 109 14.74 10.62 -0.96
C PHE A 109 14.19 9.19 -1.02
N ILE A 110 14.96 8.25 -1.57
CA ILE A 110 14.57 6.83 -1.61
C ILE A 110 14.46 6.29 -0.19
N MET A 111 15.47 6.54 0.65
CA MET A 111 15.50 6.07 2.04
C MET A 111 14.31 6.53 2.88
N ALA A 112 13.84 7.77 2.67
CA ALA A 112 12.67 8.29 3.36
C ALA A 112 11.39 7.48 3.09
N HIS A 113 11.27 6.91 1.89
CA HIS A 113 10.07 6.18 1.45
C HIS A 113 10.20 4.66 1.54
N VAL A 114 11.41 4.12 1.70
CA VAL A 114 11.62 2.66 1.88
C VAL A 114 10.88 2.13 3.11
N GLN A 115 10.82 2.90 4.19
CA GLN A 115 10.08 2.50 5.40
C GLN A 115 8.56 2.41 5.16
N GLN A 116 8.03 3.34 4.38
CA GLN A 116 6.63 3.31 3.96
C GLN A 116 6.36 2.09 3.08
N LEU A 117 7.25 1.79 2.14
CA LEU A 117 7.15 0.62 1.28
C LEU A 117 7.17 -0.70 2.07
N LEU A 118 8.10 -0.83 3.02
CA LEU A 118 8.17 -1.99 3.92
C LEU A 118 6.88 -2.14 4.73
N THR A 119 6.36 -1.04 5.25
CA THR A 119 5.09 -1.03 6.00
C THR A 119 3.92 -1.49 5.13
N GLN A 120 3.83 -1.01 3.88
CA GLN A 120 2.81 -1.44 2.92
C GLN A 120 2.95 -2.92 2.55
N ALA A 121 4.17 -3.39 2.26
CA ALA A 121 4.44 -4.79 1.94
C ALA A 121 4.07 -5.73 3.11
N ARG A 122 4.47 -5.37 4.33
CA ARG A 122 4.11 -6.09 5.56
C ARG A 122 2.60 -6.13 5.77
N SER A 123 1.91 -5.00 5.57
CA SER A 123 0.45 -4.92 5.65
C SER A 123 -0.21 -5.85 4.63
N GLY A 124 0.28 -5.87 3.39
CA GLY A 124 -0.24 -6.72 2.32
C GLY A 124 0.01 -8.21 2.56
N GLY A 125 1.21 -8.58 3.04
CA GLY A 125 1.55 -9.96 3.41
C GLY A 125 0.73 -10.46 4.59
N LEU A 126 0.55 -9.62 5.61
CA LEU A 126 -0.30 -9.88 6.78
C LEU A 126 -1.76 -10.10 6.38
N LEU A 127 -2.31 -9.23 5.54
CA LEU A 127 -3.69 -9.35 5.05
C LEU A 127 -3.90 -10.68 4.31
N ARG A 128 -2.99 -11.05 3.40
CA ARG A 128 -3.04 -12.32 2.67
C ARG A 128 -2.97 -13.52 3.60
N PHE A 129 -2.14 -13.46 4.64
CA PHE A 129 -2.00 -14.54 5.62
C PHE A 129 -3.28 -14.70 6.44
N VAL A 130 -3.79 -13.61 7.00
CA VAL A 130 -4.94 -13.60 7.90
C VAL A 130 -6.24 -14.00 7.20
N GLN A 131 -6.45 -13.58 5.95
CA GLN A 131 -7.70 -13.86 5.19
C GLN A 131 -8.04 -15.35 5.05
N SER A 132 -7.09 -16.26 5.24
CA SER A 132 -7.31 -17.71 5.15
C SER A 132 -7.75 -18.37 6.47
N TYR A 133 -7.90 -17.60 7.56
CA TYR A 133 -8.18 -18.12 8.90
C TYR A 133 -9.30 -17.35 9.59
N SER A 134 -10.23 -18.03 10.26
CA SER A 134 -11.24 -17.36 11.10
C SER A 134 -10.68 -16.86 12.44
N ARG A 135 -9.70 -17.59 13.00
CA ARG A 135 -8.97 -17.21 14.23
C ARG A 135 -7.50 -17.51 14.05
N VAL A 136 -6.63 -16.58 14.43
CA VAL A 136 -5.18 -16.74 14.29
C VAL A 136 -4.43 -16.17 15.50
N SER A 137 -3.41 -16.89 15.97
CA SER A 137 -2.56 -16.47 17.09
C SER A 137 -1.46 -15.53 16.61
N ILE A 138 -1.37 -14.33 17.21
CA ILE A 138 -0.40 -13.29 16.84
C ILE A 138 1.06 -13.80 16.89
N PRO A 139 1.49 -14.55 17.92
CA PRO A 139 2.82 -15.17 17.95
C PRO A 139 3.15 -16.08 16.75
N ILE A 140 2.15 -16.78 16.20
CA ILE A 140 2.34 -17.66 15.03
C ILE A 140 2.56 -16.80 13.79
N VAL A 141 1.77 -15.74 13.63
CA VAL A 141 1.95 -14.79 12.52
C VAL A 141 3.31 -14.12 12.59
N ALA A 142 3.73 -13.68 13.77
CA ALA A 142 5.02 -13.03 14.03
C ALA A 142 6.19 -13.93 13.61
N LYS A 143 6.18 -15.19 14.03
CA LYS A 143 7.20 -16.17 13.62
C LYS A 143 7.18 -16.46 12.13
N LYS A 144 6.00 -16.51 11.51
CA LYS A 144 5.87 -16.88 10.10
C LYS A 144 6.29 -15.75 9.16
N LEU A 145 5.96 -14.51 9.50
CA LEU A 145 6.31 -13.32 8.72
C LEU A 145 7.66 -12.73 9.13
N ASN A 146 8.29 -13.24 10.20
CA ASN A 146 9.54 -12.71 10.75
C ASN A 146 9.45 -11.22 11.16
N ILE A 147 8.31 -10.82 11.74
CA ILE A 147 8.04 -9.45 12.18
C ILE A 147 7.80 -9.49 13.71
N PRO A 148 8.31 -8.52 14.50
CA PRO A 148 8.04 -8.44 15.93
C PRO A 148 6.53 -8.41 16.24
N GLU A 149 6.11 -9.07 17.33
CA GLU A 149 4.70 -9.12 17.75
C GLU A 149 4.09 -7.72 17.91
N VAL A 150 4.87 -6.78 18.46
CA VAL A 150 4.45 -5.37 18.67
C VAL A 150 4.12 -4.68 17.34
N GLU A 151 4.92 -4.92 16.31
CA GLU A 151 4.69 -4.35 14.98
C GLU A 151 3.47 -4.99 14.30
N ILE A 152 3.28 -6.30 14.46
CA ILE A 152 2.09 -6.99 13.94
C ILE A 152 0.82 -6.45 14.59
N GLU A 153 0.81 -6.27 15.91
CA GLU A 153 -0.36 -5.74 16.62
C GLU A 153 -0.70 -4.32 16.13
N ALA A 154 0.31 -3.45 15.99
CA ALA A 154 0.12 -2.11 15.44
C ALA A 154 -0.41 -2.12 14.00
N LEU A 155 0.10 -3.03 13.15
CA LEU A 155 -0.39 -3.21 11.78
C LEU A 155 -1.82 -3.75 11.74
N LEU A 156 -2.17 -4.72 12.59
CA LEU A 156 -3.52 -5.26 12.69
C LEU A 156 -4.51 -4.18 13.11
N VAL A 157 -4.17 -3.37 14.13
CA VAL A 157 -4.99 -2.22 14.55
C VAL A 157 -5.23 -1.28 13.38
N LYS A 158 -4.18 -0.90 12.65
CA LYS A 158 -4.30 -0.04 11.46
C LYS A 158 -5.21 -0.67 10.40
N LEU A 159 -5.05 -1.95 10.09
CA LEU A 159 -5.85 -2.65 9.07
C LEU A 159 -7.32 -2.79 9.45
N ILE A 160 -7.63 -2.95 10.75
CA ILE A 160 -9.01 -2.97 11.26
C ILE A 160 -9.63 -1.57 11.16
N LEU A 161 -8.88 -0.52 11.55
CA LEU A 161 -9.34 0.87 11.43
C LEU A 161 -9.58 1.27 9.97
N ASP A 162 -8.70 0.85 9.07
CA ASP A 162 -8.83 1.02 7.62
C ASP A 162 -9.94 0.15 7.00
N ARG A 163 -10.66 -0.65 7.80
CA ARG A 163 -11.70 -1.60 7.39
C ARG A 163 -11.25 -2.63 6.35
N LYS A 164 -9.94 -2.90 6.26
CA LYS A 164 -9.38 -3.94 5.40
C LYS A 164 -9.51 -5.33 6.02
N ILE A 165 -9.56 -5.39 7.35
CA ILE A 165 -9.82 -6.59 8.14
C ILE A 165 -11.08 -6.36 8.96
N ASN A 166 -12.06 -7.26 8.83
CA ASN A 166 -13.24 -7.26 9.69
C ASN A 166 -13.02 -8.22 10.86
N GLY A 167 -12.70 -7.70 12.04
CA GLY A 167 -12.36 -8.51 13.19
C GLY A 167 -11.90 -7.68 14.37
N TYR A 168 -11.60 -8.37 15.47
CA TYR A 168 -11.10 -7.75 16.70
C TYR A 168 -9.92 -8.53 17.25
N ILE A 169 -9.09 -7.83 18.04
CA ILE A 169 -7.90 -8.40 18.67
C ILE A 169 -8.26 -8.73 20.11
N ASP A 170 -8.14 -10.01 20.48
CA ASP A 170 -8.11 -10.44 21.87
C ASP A 170 -6.67 -10.34 22.38
N GLN A 171 -6.40 -9.29 23.16
CA GLN A 171 -5.07 -9.03 23.71
C GLN A 171 -4.70 -10.00 24.85
N ILE A 172 -5.68 -10.61 25.53
CA ILE A 172 -5.44 -11.58 26.61
C ILE A 172 -5.00 -12.91 26.00
N GLN A 173 -5.75 -13.41 25.01
CA GLN A 173 -5.43 -14.65 24.31
C GLN A 173 -4.35 -14.48 23.22
N ARG A 174 -4.02 -13.23 22.88
CA ARG A 174 -3.11 -12.86 21.78
C ARG A 174 -3.56 -13.47 20.45
N THR A 175 -4.85 -13.36 20.18
CA THR A 175 -5.48 -13.89 18.96
C THR A 175 -6.24 -12.81 18.23
N LEU A 176 -6.19 -12.85 16.91
CA LEU A 176 -7.08 -12.10 16.04
C LEU A 176 -8.26 -12.99 15.67
N GLU A 177 -9.46 -12.48 15.87
CA GLU A 177 -10.71 -13.13 15.47
C GLU A 177 -11.33 -12.35 14.33
N LEU A 178 -11.55 -13.02 13.21
CA LEU A 178 -12.27 -12.45 12.08
C LEU A 178 -13.76 -12.68 12.25
N GLN A 179 -14.52 -11.62 12.01
CA GLN A 179 -15.98 -11.69 12.03
C GLN A 179 -16.45 -12.01 10.62
N GLU A 180 -17.14 -13.15 10.46
CA GLU A 180 -17.90 -13.41 9.24
C GLU A 180 -18.97 -12.33 9.10
N VAL A 181 -19.16 -11.85 7.87
CA VAL A 181 -20.19 -10.84 7.59
C VAL A 181 -21.54 -11.51 7.77
N ASP A 182 -22.16 -11.27 8.93
CA ASP A 182 -23.47 -11.82 9.23
C ASP A 182 -24.52 -11.00 8.46
N ASP A 183 -25.09 -11.60 7.42
CA ASP A 183 -26.11 -10.99 6.53
C ASP A 183 -27.37 -10.55 7.31
N SER A 184 -27.53 -11.11 8.51
CA SER A 184 -28.60 -10.75 9.44
C SER A 184 -28.44 -9.33 10.01
N GLU A 185 -27.24 -8.80 10.17
CA GLU A 185 -27.04 -7.42 10.68
C GLU A 185 -27.48 -6.36 9.66
N ALA A 186 -27.29 -6.63 8.37
CA ALA A 186 -27.78 -5.79 7.29
C ALA A 186 -29.32 -5.80 7.23
N SER A 187 -29.92 -6.98 7.41
CA SER A 187 -31.38 -7.14 7.46
C SER A 187 -32.01 -6.42 8.66
N VAL A 188 -31.37 -6.50 9.83
CA VAL A 188 -31.81 -5.79 11.04
C VAL A 188 -31.72 -4.27 10.85
N LYS A 189 -30.61 -3.74 10.30
CA LYS A 189 -30.48 -2.31 9.98
C LYS A 189 -31.53 -1.83 8.97
N ALA A 190 -31.87 -2.65 7.98
CA ALA A 190 -32.93 -2.32 7.03
C ALA A 190 -34.31 -2.23 7.70
N LEU A 191 -34.63 -3.14 8.62
CA LEU A 191 -35.86 -3.11 9.40
C LEU A 191 -35.93 -1.92 10.35
N GLU A 192 -34.82 -1.53 10.98
CA GLU A 192 -34.74 -0.31 11.82
C GLU A 192 -34.98 0.96 10.99
N ASN A 193 -34.38 1.03 9.80
CA ASN A 193 -34.59 2.15 8.86
C ASN A 193 -36.05 2.22 8.40
N TRP A 194 -36.68 1.08 8.13
CA TRP A 194 -38.09 1.04 7.76
C TRP A 194 -39.00 1.45 8.92
N THR A 195 -38.71 0.96 10.13
CA THR A 195 -39.47 1.28 11.34
C THR A 195 -39.38 2.76 11.69
N SER A 196 -38.19 3.35 11.61
CA SER A 196 -38.00 4.79 11.84
C SER A 196 -38.72 5.64 10.78
N SER A 197 -38.72 5.21 9.52
CA SER A 197 -39.49 5.84 8.45
C SER A 197 -40.99 5.78 8.72
N LEU A 198 -41.52 4.64 9.16
CA LEU A 198 -42.92 4.47 9.54
C LEU A 198 -43.33 5.37 10.71
N LEU A 199 -42.51 5.45 11.75
CA LEU A 199 -42.74 6.35 12.89
C LEU A 199 -42.73 7.83 12.49
N SER A 200 -41.87 8.21 11.54
CA SER A 200 -41.84 9.57 11.00
C SER A 200 -43.09 9.89 10.18
N PHE A 201 -43.59 8.90 9.44
CA PHE A 201 -44.83 9.03 8.66
C PHE A 201 -46.05 9.15 9.58
N GLU A 202 -46.16 8.31 10.60
CA GLU A 202 -47.20 8.38 11.63
C GLU A 202 -47.27 9.78 12.25
N LYS A 203 -46.14 10.30 12.74
CA LYS A 203 -46.06 11.66 13.31
C LYS A 203 -46.53 12.75 12.34
N THR A 204 -46.24 12.58 11.04
CA THR A 204 -46.64 13.53 10.00
C THR A 204 -48.14 13.47 9.71
N VAL A 205 -48.72 12.27 9.70
CA VAL A 205 -50.17 12.06 9.52
C VAL A 205 -50.94 12.59 10.73
N SER A 206 -50.51 12.28 11.96
CA SER A 206 -51.15 12.78 13.18
C SER A 206 -51.14 14.30 13.28
N ARG A 207 -50.07 14.96 12.82
CA ARG A 207 -50.00 16.44 12.73
C ARG A 207 -50.93 17.06 11.71
N LYS A 208 -51.32 16.32 10.66
CA LYS A 208 -52.23 16.80 9.61
C LYS A 208 -53.70 16.55 9.94
N MET A 209 -54.01 15.62 10.84
CA MET A 209 -55.37 15.31 11.27
C MET A 209 -55.83 16.08 12.52
N ALA A 210 -54.89 16.68 13.27
CA ALA A 210 -55.18 17.64 14.34
C ALA A 210 -55.27 19.06 13.80
#